data_AF-A0A9D8B6H3-F1
#
_entry.id   AF-A0A9D8B6H3-F1
#
_cell.length_a   1.000
_cell.length_b   1.000
_cell.length_c   1.000
_cell.angle_alpha   90.00
_cell.angle_beta   90.00
_cell.angle_gamma   90.00
#
_symmetry.space_group_name_H-M   'P 1'
#
loop_
_entity.id
_entity.type
_entity.pdbx_description
1 polymer ?
#
loop_
_entity_poly.entity_id
_entity_poly.type
_entity_poly.pdbx_seq_one_letter_code
_entity_poly.pdbx_strand_id
1 'polypeptide(L)'
;METRPTSFQSWELTVPERIRQSPLWKYVAYPKALFLYDLVWFDCEKLLKDLRGRAITEQIIRSAGSICANIEEGYGRGLGRNYARFLGFALGSARETQGWYLRAKHLLSDQVLDHRLALLDEIIALLVTTIAQQKSRRK
;
A
#
# COMPACT_ATOMS: atom_id res chain seq x y z
N MET A 1 -2.74 19.10 -14.41
CA MET A 1 -3.94 18.46 -13.83
C MET A 1 -3.63 16.98 -13.74
N GLU A 2 -3.23 16.48 -12.56
CA GLU A 2 -3.02 15.05 -12.37
C GLU A 2 -4.38 14.36 -12.37
N THR A 3 -4.61 13.48 -13.35
CA THR A 3 -5.85 12.71 -13.44
C THR A 3 -5.81 11.62 -12.39
N ARG A 4 -6.74 11.66 -11.44
CA ARG A 4 -6.94 10.57 -10.46
C ARG A 4 -7.03 9.24 -11.21
N PRO A 5 -6.21 8.24 -10.85
CA PRO A 5 -6.23 6.96 -11.55
C PRO A 5 -7.59 6.28 -11.33
N THR A 6 -8.18 5.79 -12.42
CA THR A 6 -9.49 5.13 -12.42
C THR A 6 -9.38 3.62 -12.27
N SER A 7 -8.22 3.04 -12.58
CA SER A 7 -7.91 1.62 -12.45
C SER A 7 -6.43 1.40 -12.20
N PHE A 8 -6.08 0.22 -11.67
CA PHE A 8 -4.68 -0.21 -11.52
C PHE A 8 -3.96 -0.25 -12.86
N GLN A 9 -4.61 -0.73 -13.92
CA GLN A 9 -4.03 -0.86 -15.26
C GLN A 9 -3.73 0.51 -15.88
N SER A 10 -4.66 1.47 -15.77
CA SER A 10 -4.42 2.83 -16.26
C SER A 10 -3.31 3.53 -15.47
N TRP A 11 -3.24 3.27 -14.17
CA TRP A 11 -2.19 3.81 -13.31
C TRP A 11 -0.82 3.20 -13.60
N GLU A 12 -0.74 1.90 -13.85
CA GLU A 12 0.52 1.22 -14.16
C GLU A 12 1.22 1.84 -15.37
N LEU A 13 0.47 2.31 -16.38
CA LEU A 13 1.02 3.01 -17.55
C LEU A 13 1.68 4.35 -17.20
N THR A 14 1.32 4.99 -16.09
CA THR A 14 1.94 6.26 -15.64
C THR A 14 3.23 6.02 -14.87
N VAL A 15 3.51 4.80 -14.44
CA VAL A 15 4.72 4.48 -13.69
C VAL A 15 5.94 4.43 -14.63
N PRO A 16 7.07 5.08 -14.29
CA PRO A 16 8.27 5.07 -15.12
C PRO A 16 8.75 3.64 -15.43
N GLU A 17 9.12 3.40 -16.70
CA GLU A 17 9.56 2.09 -17.19
C GLU A 17 10.66 1.48 -16.33
N ARG A 18 11.63 2.29 -15.87
CA ARG A 18 12.72 1.85 -14.97
C ARG A 18 12.25 1.21 -13.67
N ILE A 19 11.09 1.63 -13.16
CA ILE A 19 10.48 1.04 -11.94
C ILE A 19 9.75 -0.24 -12.30
N ARG A 20 9.00 -0.25 -13.41
CA ARG A 20 8.28 -1.42 -13.92
C ARG A 20 9.20 -2.59 -14.31
N GLN A 21 10.41 -2.30 -14.76
CA GLN A 21 11.42 -3.31 -15.09
C GLN A 21 12.25 -3.78 -13.88
N SER A 22 12.04 -3.18 -12.70
CA SER A 22 12.81 -3.55 -11.52
C SER A 22 12.48 -4.97 -11.04
N PRO A 23 13.44 -5.70 -10.43
CA PRO A 23 13.15 -7.00 -9.84
C PRO A 23 12.04 -6.99 -8.79
N LEU A 24 11.89 -5.86 -8.08
CA LEU A 24 10.87 -5.66 -7.06
C LEU A 24 9.45 -5.62 -7.66
N TRP A 25 9.30 -5.13 -8.90
CA TRP A 25 8.02 -5.10 -9.60
C TRP A 25 7.38 -6.48 -9.76
N LYS A 26 8.20 -7.54 -9.85
CA LYS A 26 7.72 -8.93 -9.95
C LYS A 26 6.96 -9.38 -8.70
N TYR A 27 7.16 -8.72 -7.57
CA TYR A 27 6.38 -8.96 -6.37
C TYR A 27 5.10 -8.12 -6.43
N VAL A 28 3.99 -8.73 -6.84
CA VAL A 28 2.70 -8.05 -7.15
C VAL A 28 2.18 -7.15 -6.03
N ALA A 29 2.51 -7.42 -4.75
CA ALA A 29 2.11 -6.52 -3.66
C ALA A 29 2.77 -5.14 -3.75
N TYR A 30 3.98 -5.05 -4.32
CA TYR A 30 4.72 -3.80 -4.46
C TYR A 30 4.02 -2.78 -5.36
N PRO A 31 3.71 -3.07 -6.65
CA PRO A 31 3.01 -2.10 -7.48
C PRO A 31 1.61 -1.80 -6.94
N LYS A 32 0.93 -2.74 -6.28
CA LYS A 32 -0.36 -2.48 -5.62
C LYS A 32 -0.24 -1.55 -4.41
N ALA A 33 0.82 -1.68 -3.62
CA ALA A 33 1.09 -0.77 -2.51
C ALA A 33 1.40 0.65 -3.01
N LEU A 34 2.17 0.79 -4.10
CA LEU A 34 2.40 2.08 -4.76
C LEU A 34 1.09 2.68 -5.28
N PHE A 35 0.26 1.88 -5.95
CA PHE A 35 -1.07 2.32 -6.40
C PHE A 35 -1.96 2.77 -5.24
N LEU A 36 -1.98 2.01 -4.15
CA LEU A 36 -2.70 2.39 -2.93
C LEU A 36 -2.22 3.76 -2.41
N TYR A 37 -0.91 4.02 -2.41
CA TYR A 37 -0.37 5.29 -1.93
C TYR A 37 -0.79 6.47 -2.81
N ASP A 38 -0.81 6.31 -4.13
CA ASP A 38 -1.35 7.33 -5.03
C ASP A 38 -2.85 7.57 -4.80
N LEU A 39 -3.62 6.51 -4.52
CA LEU A 39 -5.03 6.69 -4.13
C LEU A 39 -5.17 7.44 -2.81
N VAL A 40 -4.33 7.15 -1.81
CA VAL A 40 -4.27 7.89 -0.54
C VAL A 40 -4.00 9.36 -0.79
N TRP A 41 -3.06 9.71 -1.68
CA TRP A 41 -2.77 11.10 -2.05
C TRP A 41 -4.04 11.85 -2.48
N PHE A 42 -4.83 11.28 -3.39
CA PHE A 42 -6.08 11.90 -3.84
C PHE A 42 -7.21 11.85 -2.79
N ASP A 43 -7.28 10.81 -1.97
CA ASP A 43 -8.29 10.71 -0.91
C ASP A 43 -8.06 11.81 0.16
N CYS A 44 -6.80 12.17 0.41
CA CYS A 44 -6.41 13.22 1.35
C CYS A 44 -6.99 14.60 0.97
N GLU A 45 -7.18 14.91 -0.31
CA GLU A 45 -7.81 16.16 -0.76
C GLU A 45 -9.21 16.35 -0.15
N LYS A 46 -9.95 15.25 0.05
CA LYS A 46 -11.27 15.26 0.67
C LYS A 46 -11.17 15.28 2.19
N LEU A 47 -10.29 14.45 2.76
CA LEU A 47 -10.13 14.33 4.22
C LEU A 47 -9.65 15.63 4.86
N LEU A 48 -8.73 16.36 4.22
CA LEU A 48 -8.16 17.60 4.75
C LEU A 48 -9.18 18.75 4.93
N LYS A 49 -10.35 18.64 4.30
CA LYS A 49 -11.44 19.63 4.42
C LYS A 49 -12.14 19.59 5.78
N ASP A 50 -12.00 18.49 6.54
CA ASP A 50 -12.57 18.34 7.89
C ASP A 50 -11.46 18.28 8.95
N LEU A 51 -11.67 18.90 10.10
CA LEU A 51 -10.69 18.91 11.21
C LEU A 51 -10.30 17.50 11.66
N ARG A 52 -11.27 16.58 11.75
CA ARG A 52 -11.05 15.17 12.13
C ARG A 52 -10.32 14.42 11.03
N GLY A 53 -10.63 14.76 9.78
CA GLY A 53 -9.97 14.20 8.61
C GLY A 53 -8.48 14.54 8.54
N ARG A 54 -8.07 15.74 8.97
CA ARG A 54 -6.64 16.12 9.05
C ARG A 54 -5.83 15.19 9.95
N ALA A 55 -6.34 14.89 11.15
CA ALA A 55 -5.68 13.96 12.07
C ALA A 55 -5.59 12.54 11.48
N ILE A 56 -6.61 12.11 10.74
CA ILE A 56 -6.58 10.80 10.05
C ILE A 56 -5.58 10.82 8.89
N THR A 57 -5.52 11.91 8.11
CA THR A 57 -4.60 12.08 6.99
C THR A 57 -3.14 11.90 7.41
N GLU A 58 -2.73 12.47 8.54
CA GLU A 58 -1.37 12.31 9.07
C GLU A 58 -1.01 10.85 9.38
N GLN A 59 -1.98 10.06 9.81
CA GLN A 59 -1.78 8.66 10.14
C GLN A 59 -1.78 7.79 8.89
N ILE A 60 -2.75 7.99 7.99
CA ILE A 60 -2.93 7.17 6.80
C ILE A 60 -1.79 7.35 5.79
N ILE A 61 -1.26 8.57 5.64
CA ILE A 61 -0.10 8.84 4.78
C ILE A 61 1.10 8.05 5.30
N ARG A 62 1.38 8.11 6.61
CA ARG A 62 2.53 7.41 7.20
C ARG A 62 2.38 5.90 7.11
N SER A 63 1.20 5.36 7.45
CA SER A 63 0.98 3.92 7.42
C SER A 63 0.99 3.38 5.98
N ALA A 64 0.34 4.06 5.03
CA ALA A 64 0.33 3.62 3.63
C ALA A 64 1.73 3.66 3.01
N GLY A 65 2.48 4.75 3.20
CA GLY A 65 3.85 4.89 2.69
C GLY A 65 4.81 3.86 3.30
N SER A 66 4.60 3.50 4.56
CA SER A 66 5.37 2.48 5.26
C SER A 66 5.22 1.07 4.64
N ILE A 67 4.11 0.78 3.93
CA ILE A 67 3.94 -0.50 3.22
C ILE A 67 5.01 -0.63 2.14
N CYS A 68 5.12 0.36 1.25
CA CYS A 68 6.10 0.39 0.17
C CYS A 68 7.53 0.40 0.73
N ALA A 69 7.81 1.30 1.67
CA ALA A 69 9.15 1.47 2.24
C ALA A 69 9.69 0.17 2.86
N ASN A 70 8.85 -0.57 3.59
CA ASN A 70 9.26 -1.85 4.18
C ASN A 70 9.47 -2.95 3.12
N ILE A 71 8.68 -2.96 2.05
CA ILE A 71 8.89 -3.89 0.93
C ILE A 71 10.23 -3.61 0.25
N GLU A 72 10.50 -2.34 -0.08
CA GLU A 72 11.73 -1.87 -0.70
C GLU A 72 12.97 -2.18 0.17
N GLU A 73 12.93 -1.77 1.44
CA GLU A 73 14.03 -1.97 2.37
C GLU A 73 14.29 -3.46 2.62
N GLY A 74 13.21 -4.23 2.83
CA GLY A 74 13.30 -5.66 3.03
C GLY A 74 13.94 -6.37 1.84
N TYR A 75 13.57 -6.00 0.62
CA TYR A 75 14.13 -6.58 -0.59
C TYR A 75 15.63 -6.24 -0.74
N GLY A 76 16.01 -4.98 -0.45
CA GLY A 76 17.41 -4.53 -0.49
C GLY A 76 18.34 -5.24 0.50
N ARG A 77 17.78 -5.90 1.53
CA ARG A 77 18.53 -6.66 2.54
C ARG A 77 18.66 -8.16 2.23
N GLY A 78 18.23 -8.58 1.03
CA GLY A 78 18.30 -9.96 0.56
C GLY A 78 17.13 -10.82 1.03
N LEU A 79 16.97 -11.97 0.38
CA LEU A 79 15.80 -12.84 0.52
C LEU A 79 15.85 -13.72 1.78
N GLY A 80 14.74 -14.38 2.11
CA GLY A 80 14.64 -15.28 3.26
C GLY A 80 14.15 -14.58 4.53
N ARG A 81 14.65 -14.99 5.70
CA ARG A 81 14.13 -14.54 7.01
C ARG A 81 14.20 -13.02 7.23
N ASN A 82 15.23 -12.35 6.72
CA ASN A 82 15.33 -10.89 6.81
C ASN A 82 14.22 -10.22 6.00
N TYR A 83 14.03 -10.60 4.75
CA TYR A 83 12.94 -10.07 3.94
C TYR A 83 11.58 -10.35 4.59
N ALA A 84 11.36 -11.57 5.09
CA ALA A 84 10.12 -11.93 5.78
C ALA A 84 9.80 -11.04 6.98
N ARG A 85 10.82 -10.59 7.72
CA ARG A 85 10.65 -9.67 8.85
C ARG A 85 10.16 -8.30 8.41
N PHE A 86 10.77 -7.72 7.37
CA PHE A 86 10.35 -6.45 6.81
C PHE A 86 8.96 -6.51 6.18
N LEU A 87 8.64 -7.60 5.47
CA LEU A 87 7.28 -7.84 5.00
C LEU A 87 6.27 -7.95 6.16
N GLY A 88 6.70 -8.44 7.33
CA GLY A 88 5.90 -8.40 8.56
C GLY A 88 5.59 -6.98 9.03
N PHE A 89 6.53 -6.04 8.91
CA PHE A 89 6.27 -4.63 9.18
C PHE A 89 5.33 -4.02 8.14
N ALA A 90 5.53 -4.31 6.85
CA ALA A 90 4.61 -3.89 5.79
C ALA A 90 3.18 -4.40 6.03
N LEU A 91 3.02 -5.64 6.50
CA LEU A 91 1.73 -6.22 6.87
C LEU A 91 1.07 -5.48 8.05
N GLY A 92 1.85 -5.09 9.05
CA GLY A 92 1.37 -4.24 10.15
C GLY A 92 0.84 -2.91 9.63
N SER A 93 1.63 -2.23 8.79
CA SER A 93 1.26 -0.94 8.18
C SER A 93 0.04 -1.05 7.26
N ALA A 94 -0.13 -2.16 6.55
CA ALA A 94 -1.31 -2.40 5.70
C ALA A 94 -2.60 -2.52 6.56
N ARG A 95 -2.55 -3.28 7.65
CA ARG A 95 -3.69 -3.41 8.59
C ARG A 95 -4.00 -2.09 9.29
N GLU A 96 -2.97 -1.33 9.64
CA GLU A 96 -3.16 0.01 10.21
C GLU A 96 -3.85 0.95 9.20
N THR A 97 -3.39 0.97 7.95
CA THR A 97 -4.00 1.74 6.85
C THR A 97 -5.48 1.38 6.66
N GLN A 98 -5.82 0.09 6.72
CA GLN A 98 -7.20 -0.41 6.66
C GLN A 98 -8.04 0.16 7.81
N GLY A 99 -7.49 0.15 9.04
CA GLY A 99 -8.14 0.74 10.20
C GLY A 99 -8.37 2.25 10.07
N TRP A 100 -7.43 2.99 9.48
CA TRP A 100 -7.59 4.43 9.23
C TRP A 100 -8.67 4.74 8.20
N TYR A 101 -8.75 3.97 7.11
CA TYR A 101 -9.85 4.08 6.15
C TYR A 101 -11.21 3.83 6.79
N LEU A 102 -11.34 2.80 7.63
CA LEU A 102 -12.59 2.54 8.35
C LEU A 102 -12.99 3.70 9.28
N ARG A 103 -12.02 4.33 9.95
CA ARG A 103 -12.27 5.51 10.81
C ARG A 103 -12.61 6.76 9.98
N ALA A 104 -12.15 6.84 8.75
CA ALA A 104 -12.49 7.89 7.79
C ALA A 104 -13.84 7.71 7.09
N LYS A 105 -14.60 6.63 7.35
CA LYS A 105 -15.84 6.28 6.62
C LYS A 105 -16.87 7.41 6.51
N HIS A 106 -16.97 8.27 7.52
CA HIS A 106 -17.93 9.39 7.51
C HIS A 106 -17.54 10.55 6.59
N LEU A 107 -16.28 10.56 6.10
CA LEU A 107 -15.74 11.60 5.23
C LEU A 107 -15.54 11.10 3.79
N LEU A 108 -15.63 9.80 3.55
CA LEU A 108 -15.47 9.18 2.23
C LEU A 108 -16.83 8.69 1.72
N SER A 109 -16.95 8.43 0.41
CA SER A 109 -18.11 7.71 -0.12
C SER A 109 -17.92 6.22 0.11
N ASP A 110 -19.03 5.47 0.20
CA ASP A 110 -18.99 4.01 0.34
C ASP A 110 -18.18 3.37 -0.79
N GLN A 111 -18.35 3.83 -2.03
CA GLN A 111 -17.58 3.34 -3.18
C GLN A 111 -16.06 3.54 -3.01
N VAL A 112 -15.62 4.68 -2.49
CA VAL A 112 -14.19 4.92 -2.24
C VAL A 112 -13.71 3.99 -1.14
N LEU A 113 -14.42 3.94 -0.02
CA LEU A 113 -14.07 3.10 1.13
C LEU A 113 -13.95 1.63 0.72
N ASP A 114 -14.97 1.09 0.04
CA ASP A 114 -15.02 -0.31 -0.37
C ASP A 114 -13.86 -0.66 -1.31
N HIS A 115 -13.57 0.21 -2.28
CA HIS A 115 -12.42 0.03 -3.16
C HIS A 115 -11.09 0.01 -2.38
N ARG A 116 -10.90 0.90 -1.40
CA ARG A 116 -9.63 0.95 -0.65
C ARG A 116 -9.47 -0.27 0.25
N LEU A 117 -10.55 -0.70 0.90
CA LEU A 117 -10.54 -1.89 1.72
C LEU A 117 -10.27 -3.15 0.88
N ALA A 118 -10.91 -3.29 -0.28
CA ALA A 118 -10.67 -4.43 -1.19
C ALA A 118 -9.21 -4.48 -1.69
N LEU A 119 -8.62 -3.33 -2.05
CA LEU A 119 -7.23 -3.27 -2.46
C LEU A 119 -6.28 -3.62 -1.30
N LEU A 120 -6.57 -3.17 -0.09
CA LEU A 120 -5.81 -3.50 1.10
C LEU A 120 -5.90 -5.00 1.44
N ASP A 121 -7.08 -5.61 1.32
CA ASP A 121 -7.26 -7.05 1.53
C ASP A 121 -6.39 -7.87 0.56
N GLU A 122 -6.32 -7.45 -0.71
CA GLU A 122 -5.44 -8.08 -1.69
C GLU A 122 -3.95 -7.93 -1.32
N ILE A 123 -3.52 -6.72 -0.95
CA ILE A 123 -2.14 -6.44 -0.50
C ILE A 123 -1.80 -7.30 0.73
N ILE A 124 -2.70 -7.39 1.70
CA ILE A 124 -2.55 -8.18 2.91
C ILE A 124 -2.42 -9.68 2.56
N ALA A 125 -3.25 -10.21 1.67
CA ALA A 125 -3.19 -11.60 1.26
C ALA A 125 -1.86 -11.95 0.56
N LEU A 126 -1.37 -11.05 -0.31
CA LEU A 126 -0.07 -11.19 -0.97
C LEU A 126 1.08 -11.15 0.05
N LEU A 127 1.06 -10.20 0.99
CA LEU A 127 2.05 -10.09 2.06
C LEU A 127 2.11 -11.35 2.93
N VAL A 128 0.96 -11.84 3.40
CA VAL A 128 0.87 -13.07 4.21
C VAL A 128 1.48 -14.26 3.47
N THR A 129 1.12 -14.43 2.19
CA THR A 129 1.61 -15.52 1.35
C THR A 129 3.13 -15.44 1.17
N THR A 130 3.65 -14.26 0.82
CA THR A 130 5.09 -14.09 0.59
C THR A 130 5.91 -14.16 1.87
N ILE A 131 5.39 -13.69 3.01
CA ILE A 131 6.04 -13.89 4.32
C ILE A 131 6.24 -15.39 4.60
N ALA A 132 5.21 -16.21 4.37
CA ALA A 132 5.30 -17.66 4.57
C ALA A 132 6.36 -18.29 3.65
N GLN A 133 6.38 -17.91 2.37
CA GLN A 133 7.37 -18.37 1.39
C GLN A 133 8.80 -17.96 1.76
N GLN A 134 9.00 -16.72 2.22
CA GLN A 134 10.33 -16.25 2.62
C GLN A 134 10.82 -16.90 3.92
N LYS A 135 9.91 -17.25 4.84
CA LYS A 135 10.26 -18.00 6.06
C LYS A 135 10.65 -19.46 5.77
N SER A 136 10.00 -20.10 4.79
CA SER A 136 10.27 -21.50 4.42
C SER A 136 11.51 -21.66 3.54
N ARG A 137 12.00 -20.56 2.95
CA ARG A 137 13.22 -20.55 2.14
C ARG A 137 14.43 -20.98 2.97
N ARG A 138 15.03 -22.12 2.64
CA ARG A 138 16.29 -22.58 3.23
C ARG A 138 17.40 -21.60 2.82
N LYS A 139 18.29 -21.26 3.77
CA LYS A 139 19.50 -20.48 3.49
C LYS A 139 20.40 -21.21 2.51
#